data_AF-A0A383D4D9-F1
#
_entry.id   AF-A0A383D4D9-F1
#
_cell.length_a   1.000
_cell.length_b   1.000
_cell.length_c   1.000
_cell.angle_alpha   90.00
_cell.angle_beta   90.00
_cell.angle_gamma   90.00
#
_symmetry.space_group_name_H-M   'P 1'
#
loop_
_entity.id
_entity.type
_entity.pdbx_description
1 polymer ?
#
loop_
_entity_poly.entity_id
_entity_poly.type
_entity_poly.pdbx_seq_one_letter_code
_entity_poly.pdbx_strand_id
1 'polypeptide(L)'
;IDDWHREQKGKEFSSSAYKSFLSEIGYLLPEGGAFQITTTNVDPEIATIAGPQLVVPVTNARFALNAANARWGSLYDALYGTDVIDSEEGKEISSDYNSVRGASVVAYATDCLDTFTPLLTGRHADVSFYSVVDGILQAGDTTLVDTTQFAGYQGEPNNPSAILLKHNGLHIEIQINRDHPIGSESRAGVKDIVMEAAITTIQDMEDSVAVVDAEDKVLAYKNLLGLYRGDLEDTFE
;
A
#
# COMPACT_ATOMS: atom_id res chain seq x y z
N ILE A 1 -33.19 15.46 -20.20
CA ILE A 1 -32.53 16.29 -19.17
C ILE A 1 -32.07 17.61 -19.79
N ASP A 2 -31.30 17.57 -20.88
CA ASP A 2 -30.91 18.75 -21.65
C ASP A 2 -32.06 19.70 -21.97
N ASP A 3 -33.16 19.17 -22.52
CA ASP A 3 -34.31 19.99 -22.91
C ASP A 3 -34.99 20.67 -21.71
N TRP A 4 -35.05 20.00 -20.56
CA TRP A 4 -35.56 20.61 -19.33
C TRP A 4 -34.72 21.83 -18.94
N HIS A 5 -33.39 21.73 -18.99
CA HIS A 5 -32.53 22.89 -18.70
C HIS A 5 -32.66 24.01 -19.76
N ARG A 6 -32.85 23.67 -21.04
CA ARG A 6 -33.12 24.67 -22.10
C ARG A 6 -34.44 25.40 -21.86
N GLU A 7 -35.50 24.70 -21.48
CA GLU A 7 -36.83 25.25 -21.19
C GLU A 7 -36.91 26.05 -19.88
N GLN A 8 -36.02 25.74 -18.92
CA GLN A 8 -35.88 26.49 -17.67
C GLN A 8 -34.84 27.61 -17.73
N LYS A 9 -34.26 27.90 -18.90
CA LYS A 9 -33.25 28.95 -19.08
C LYS A 9 -33.76 30.31 -18.60
N GLY A 10 -32.94 30.99 -17.80
CA GLY A 10 -33.24 32.33 -17.26
C GLY A 10 -34.22 32.35 -16.08
N LYS A 11 -34.72 31.18 -15.65
CA LYS A 11 -35.49 31.04 -14.42
C LYS A 11 -34.55 30.61 -13.29
N GLU A 12 -34.94 30.91 -12.05
CA GLU A 12 -34.25 30.39 -10.88
C GLU A 12 -34.40 28.86 -10.80
N PHE A 13 -33.31 28.16 -10.48
CA PHE A 13 -33.31 26.71 -10.42
C PHE A 13 -34.13 26.20 -9.22
N SER A 14 -35.15 25.39 -9.49
CA SER A 14 -35.95 24.72 -8.45
C SER A 14 -35.50 23.27 -8.29
N SER A 15 -34.90 22.96 -7.14
CA SER A 15 -34.47 21.60 -6.80
C SER A 15 -35.65 20.63 -6.69
N SER A 16 -36.79 21.08 -6.18
CA SER A 16 -38.03 20.28 -6.10
C SER A 16 -38.59 19.98 -7.48
N ALA A 17 -38.68 20.98 -8.38
CA ALA A 17 -39.15 20.76 -9.74
C ALA A 17 -38.20 19.86 -10.54
N TYR A 18 -36.88 20.01 -10.36
CA TYR A 18 -35.90 19.15 -11.02
C TYR A 18 -35.98 17.71 -10.50
N LYS A 19 -36.14 17.51 -9.19
CA LYS A 19 -36.34 16.18 -8.60
C LYS A 19 -37.61 15.52 -9.13
N SER A 20 -38.74 16.24 -9.19
CA SER A 20 -39.98 15.72 -9.78
C SER A 20 -39.78 15.33 -11.23
N PHE A 21 -39.15 16.19 -12.04
CA PHE A 21 -38.82 15.88 -13.43
C PHE A 21 -37.97 14.61 -13.55
N LEU A 22 -36.93 14.45 -12.74
CA LEU A 22 -36.09 13.24 -12.74
C LEU A 22 -36.88 11.99 -12.34
N SER A 23 -37.80 12.09 -11.38
CA SER A 23 -38.70 10.99 -11.02
C SER A 23 -39.69 10.67 -12.14
N GLU A 24 -40.28 11.69 -12.76
CA GLU A 24 -41.28 11.56 -13.84
C GLU A 24 -40.70 10.87 -15.09
N ILE A 25 -39.45 11.18 -15.45
CA ILE A 25 -38.77 10.52 -16.58
C ILE A 25 -38.18 9.14 -16.20
N GLY A 26 -38.35 8.69 -14.96
CA GLY A 26 -37.83 7.41 -14.48
C GLY A 26 -36.31 7.38 -14.25
N TYR A 27 -35.65 8.53 -14.21
CA TYR A 27 -34.22 8.64 -13.90
C TYR A 27 -33.96 8.43 -12.40
N LEU A 28 -34.77 9.09 -11.55
CA LEU A 28 -34.72 8.91 -10.10
C LEU A 28 -35.80 7.92 -9.66
N LEU A 29 -35.39 6.69 -9.39
CA LEU A 29 -36.27 5.63 -8.92
C LEU A 29 -36.58 5.77 -7.41
N PRO A 30 -37.71 5.23 -6.93
CA PRO A 30 -37.96 5.08 -5.51
C PRO A 30 -36.87 4.25 -4.83
N GLU A 31 -36.50 4.63 -3.60
CA GLU A 31 -35.60 3.84 -2.78
C GLU A 31 -36.23 2.48 -2.46
N GLY A 32 -35.44 1.41 -2.57
CA GLY A 32 -35.87 0.07 -2.17
C GLY A 32 -35.98 -0.07 -0.65
N GLY A 33 -36.63 -1.14 -0.19
CA GLY A 33 -36.62 -1.49 1.23
C GLY A 33 -35.21 -1.83 1.73
N ALA A 34 -34.98 -1.69 3.03
CA ALA A 34 -33.73 -2.08 3.65
C ALA A 34 -33.45 -3.59 3.45
N PHE A 35 -32.21 -3.93 3.10
CA PHE A 35 -31.76 -5.31 2.93
C PHE A 35 -30.29 -5.45 3.38
N GLN A 36 -29.81 -6.68 3.47
CA GLN A 36 -28.41 -7.01 3.71
C GLN A 36 -27.83 -7.69 2.47
N ILE A 37 -26.60 -7.36 2.10
CA ILE A 37 -25.90 -8.06 1.02
C ILE A 37 -25.64 -9.52 1.44
N THR A 38 -25.63 -10.43 0.46
CA THR A 38 -25.51 -11.88 0.70
C THR A 38 -24.29 -12.50 0.01
N THR A 39 -23.38 -11.67 -0.50
CA THR A 39 -22.16 -12.10 -1.18
C THR A 39 -21.28 -12.92 -0.23
N THR A 40 -20.82 -14.08 -0.71
CA THR A 40 -19.95 -15.01 0.03
C THR A 40 -18.75 -15.40 -0.83
N ASN A 41 -17.75 -16.06 -0.24
CA ASN A 41 -16.50 -16.46 -0.91
C ASN A 41 -15.72 -15.25 -1.47
N VAL A 42 -15.61 -14.20 -0.66
CA VAL A 42 -14.83 -13.00 -0.96
C VAL A 42 -13.51 -13.09 -0.20
N ASP A 43 -12.40 -12.80 -0.88
CA ASP A 43 -11.07 -12.82 -0.28
C ASP A 43 -10.93 -11.84 0.90
N PRO A 44 -10.13 -12.16 1.94
CA PRO A 44 -9.91 -11.29 3.10
C PRO A 44 -9.46 -9.88 2.74
N GLU A 45 -8.66 -9.75 1.68
CA GLU A 45 -8.17 -8.51 1.07
C GLU A 45 -9.26 -7.51 0.72
N ILE A 46 -10.47 -7.99 0.42
CA ILE A 46 -11.64 -7.17 0.08
C ILE A 46 -12.61 -7.14 1.27
N ALA A 47 -12.81 -8.29 1.92
CA ALA A 47 -13.88 -8.45 2.91
C ALA A 47 -13.54 -7.91 4.30
N THR A 48 -12.26 -7.91 4.69
CA THR A 48 -11.85 -7.74 6.10
C THR A 48 -10.65 -6.85 6.31
N ILE A 49 -9.80 -6.65 5.30
CA ILE A 49 -8.58 -5.85 5.38
C ILE A 49 -8.86 -4.47 4.81
N ALA A 50 -8.58 -3.43 5.59
CA ALA A 50 -8.57 -2.05 5.12
C ALA A 50 -7.15 -1.68 4.71
N GLY A 51 -6.95 -1.30 3.44
CA GLY A 51 -5.65 -0.86 2.95
C GLY A 51 -5.72 -0.27 1.54
N PRO A 52 -4.59 0.20 1.01
CA PRO A 52 -4.50 0.77 -0.32
C PRO A 52 -5.00 -0.15 -1.44
N GLN A 53 -5.65 0.45 -2.44
CA GLN A 53 -6.00 -0.18 -3.71
C GLN A 53 -5.32 0.58 -4.85
N LEU A 54 -4.51 -0.12 -5.64
CA LEU A 54 -3.83 0.46 -6.80
C LEU A 54 -4.68 0.29 -8.07
N VAL A 55 -4.53 1.19 -9.04
CA VAL A 55 -5.14 1.09 -10.36
C VAL A 55 -4.03 1.28 -11.39
N VAL A 56 -3.95 0.41 -12.40
CA VAL A 56 -2.84 0.39 -13.35
C VAL A 56 -3.31 0.05 -14.76
N PRO A 57 -2.78 0.69 -15.81
CA PRO A 57 -3.12 0.35 -17.20
C PRO A 57 -2.57 -1.05 -17.56
N VAL A 58 -3.46 -2.01 -17.83
CA VAL A 58 -3.05 -3.40 -18.11
C VAL A 58 -2.27 -3.54 -19.43
N THR A 59 -2.40 -2.57 -20.34
CA THR A 59 -1.66 -2.55 -21.62
C THR A 59 -0.16 -2.31 -21.44
N ASN A 60 0.28 -1.82 -20.27
CA ASN A 60 1.68 -1.69 -19.91
C ASN A 60 2.11 -2.84 -18.99
N ALA A 61 2.79 -3.84 -19.56
CA ALA A 61 3.18 -5.06 -18.83
C ALA A 61 4.08 -4.78 -17.61
N ARG A 62 5.10 -3.92 -17.77
CA ARG A 62 5.93 -3.45 -16.64
C ARG A 62 5.11 -2.85 -15.51
N PHE A 63 4.18 -1.94 -15.81
CA PHE A 63 3.37 -1.31 -14.76
C PHE A 63 2.45 -2.34 -14.10
N ALA A 64 1.81 -3.21 -14.88
CA ALA A 64 0.97 -4.30 -14.37
C ALA A 64 1.74 -5.24 -13.43
N LEU A 65 2.99 -5.61 -13.78
CA LEU A 65 3.88 -6.42 -12.94
C LEU A 65 4.29 -5.69 -11.66
N ASN A 66 4.71 -4.44 -11.77
CA ASN A 66 5.06 -3.63 -10.60
C ASN A 66 3.86 -3.51 -9.64
N ALA A 67 2.66 -3.33 -10.19
CA ALA A 67 1.42 -3.21 -9.42
C ALA A 67 0.99 -4.52 -8.76
N ALA A 68 1.24 -5.68 -9.40
CA ALA A 68 1.02 -6.99 -8.79
C ALA A 68 2.01 -7.25 -7.64
N ASN A 69 3.26 -6.81 -7.79
CA ASN A 69 4.30 -6.96 -6.77
C ASN A 69 4.24 -5.89 -5.66
N ALA A 70 3.45 -4.82 -5.85
CA ALA A 70 3.32 -3.71 -4.89
C ALA A 70 2.60 -4.08 -3.58
N ARG A 71 2.21 -5.34 -3.37
CA ARG A 71 1.69 -5.82 -2.09
C ARG A 71 2.69 -5.61 -0.96
N TRP A 72 3.98 -5.67 -1.24
CA TRP A 72 5.06 -5.42 -0.28
C TRP A 72 5.99 -4.35 -0.82
N GLY A 73 6.12 -3.24 -0.11
CA GLY A 73 6.92 -2.08 -0.53
C GLY A 73 7.91 -1.64 0.54
N SER A 74 9.13 -1.30 0.12
CA SER A 74 10.14 -0.70 1.01
C SER A 74 9.67 0.68 1.47
N LEU A 75 9.55 0.86 2.79
CA LEU A 75 9.28 2.17 3.37
C LEU A 75 10.48 3.08 3.23
N TYR A 76 11.70 2.55 3.30
CA TYR A 76 12.91 3.36 3.17
C TYR A 76 13.01 3.95 1.76
N ASP A 77 12.80 3.14 0.72
CA ASP A 77 12.82 3.63 -0.66
C ASP A 77 11.70 4.65 -0.91
N ALA A 78 10.49 4.38 -0.40
CA ALA A 78 9.36 5.29 -0.54
C ALA A 78 9.62 6.65 0.14
N LEU A 79 10.20 6.67 1.34
CA LEU A 79 10.53 7.91 2.05
C LEU A 79 11.72 8.63 1.43
N TYR A 80 12.76 7.89 1.05
CA TYR A 80 13.96 8.46 0.47
C TYR A 80 13.68 9.08 -0.91
N GLY A 81 12.91 8.39 -1.76
CA GLY A 81 12.66 8.79 -3.14
C GLY A 81 11.56 9.83 -3.36
N THR A 82 10.85 10.25 -2.30
CA THR A 82 9.72 11.19 -2.39
C THR A 82 9.95 12.46 -1.57
N ASP A 83 9.03 13.41 -1.64
CA ASP A 83 9.07 14.68 -0.90
C ASP A 83 8.56 14.57 0.55
N VAL A 84 8.22 13.37 1.02
CA VAL A 84 7.83 13.15 2.44
C VAL A 84 8.95 13.56 3.39
N ILE A 85 10.19 13.23 3.04
CA ILE A 85 11.38 13.82 3.67
C ILE A 85 11.77 15.04 2.85
N ASP A 86 11.70 16.22 3.45
CA ASP A 86 12.09 17.47 2.81
C ASP A 86 13.57 17.43 2.35
N SER A 87 13.90 18.27 1.37
CA SER A 87 15.25 18.36 0.81
C SER A 87 16.07 19.51 1.40
N GLU A 88 15.64 20.10 2.51
CA GLU A 88 16.36 21.20 3.15
C GLU A 88 17.53 20.68 4.00
N GLU A 89 18.35 21.58 4.54
CA GLU A 89 19.40 21.25 5.51
C GLU A 89 20.37 20.11 5.09
N GLY A 90 20.64 19.99 3.78
CA GLY A 90 21.56 18.97 3.25
C GLY A 90 20.91 17.61 3.00
N LYS A 91 19.58 17.52 2.92
CA LYS A 91 18.81 16.28 2.66
C LYS A 91 18.40 16.12 1.20
N GLU A 92 19.10 16.76 0.26
CA GLU A 92 18.78 16.69 -1.15
C GLU A 92 18.96 15.27 -1.69
N ILE A 93 18.10 14.89 -2.64
CA ILE A 93 18.25 13.66 -3.42
C ILE A 93 19.34 13.89 -4.48
N SER A 94 20.30 12.97 -4.52
CA SER A 94 21.41 12.97 -5.48
C SER A 94 21.56 11.60 -6.12
N SER A 95 22.47 11.47 -7.09
CA SER A 95 22.82 10.16 -7.68
C SER A 95 23.46 9.22 -6.66
N ASP A 96 24.19 9.77 -5.70
CA ASP A 96 24.81 9.01 -4.61
C ASP A 96 23.94 9.05 -3.36
N TYR A 97 24.10 8.03 -2.51
CA TYR A 97 23.41 7.97 -1.23
C TYR A 97 23.84 9.13 -0.32
N ASN A 98 22.85 9.89 0.15
CA ASN A 98 23.01 10.99 1.08
C ASN A 98 22.68 10.48 2.49
N SER A 99 23.71 10.30 3.32
CA SER A 99 23.56 9.78 4.69
C SER A 99 22.75 10.70 5.59
N VAL A 100 22.73 12.02 5.35
CA VAL A 100 21.93 12.98 6.13
C VAL A 100 20.44 12.72 5.89
N ARG A 101 20.06 12.57 4.61
CA ARG A 101 18.71 12.18 4.23
C ARG A 101 18.34 10.79 4.74
N GLY A 102 19.26 9.83 4.58
CA GLY A 102 19.08 8.45 5.04
C GLY A 102 18.81 8.36 6.55
N ALA A 103 19.51 9.15 7.36
CA ALA A 103 19.25 9.23 8.79
C ALA A 103 17.83 9.76 9.10
N SER A 104 17.34 10.76 8.35
CA SER A 104 15.96 11.24 8.48
C SER A 104 14.92 10.19 8.07
N VAL A 105 15.20 9.38 7.04
CA VAL A 105 14.36 8.25 6.63
C VAL A 105 14.27 7.20 7.74
N VAL A 106 15.40 6.78 8.30
CA VAL A 106 15.44 5.80 9.40
C VAL A 106 14.69 6.32 10.63
N ALA A 107 14.88 7.60 10.99
CA ALA A 107 14.17 8.23 12.10
C ALA A 107 12.64 8.19 11.87
N TYR A 108 12.18 8.65 10.70
CA TYR A 108 10.76 8.62 10.36
C TYR A 108 10.18 7.20 10.42
N ALA A 109 10.87 6.23 9.83
CA ALA A 109 10.39 4.87 9.74
C ALA A 109 10.35 4.16 11.11
N THR A 110 11.29 4.47 12.00
CA THR A 110 11.27 3.95 13.39
C THR A 110 10.21 4.65 14.27
N ASP A 111 9.92 5.93 14.02
CA ASP A 111 8.77 6.63 14.64
C ASP A 111 7.44 5.98 14.23
N CYS A 112 7.32 5.51 12.98
CA CYS A 112 6.17 4.71 12.55
C CYS A 112 6.04 3.41 13.34
N LEU A 113 7.15 2.68 13.58
CA LEU A 113 7.11 1.46 14.41
C LEU A 113 6.68 1.76 15.85
N ASP A 114 7.20 2.84 16.46
CA ASP A 114 6.79 3.26 17.81
C ASP A 114 5.28 3.57 17.86
N THR A 115 4.70 4.04 16.75
CA THR A 115 3.27 4.34 16.65
C THR A 115 2.42 3.09 16.44
N PHE A 116 2.83 2.18 15.56
CA PHE A 116 2.02 1.03 15.16
C PHE A 116 2.21 -0.19 16.08
N THR A 117 3.43 -0.41 16.56
CA THR A 117 3.82 -1.60 17.32
C THR A 117 4.68 -1.18 18.52
N PRO A 118 4.16 -0.35 19.43
CA PRO A 118 4.98 0.27 20.48
C PRO A 118 5.67 -0.78 21.36
N LEU A 119 6.89 -0.45 21.79
CA LEU A 119 7.61 -1.21 22.81
C LEU A 119 7.06 -0.87 24.20
N LEU A 120 7.11 -1.85 25.11
CA LEU A 120 6.69 -1.66 26.51
C LEU A 120 7.53 -0.56 27.20
N THR A 121 8.81 -0.48 26.85
CA THR A 121 9.74 0.55 27.33
C THR A 121 10.71 0.96 26.24
N GLY A 122 10.93 2.26 26.05
CA GLY A 122 11.90 2.77 25.08
C GLY A 122 11.31 2.87 23.67
N ARG A 123 12.20 2.96 22.67
CA ARG A 123 11.87 3.24 21.27
C ARG A 123 12.54 2.23 20.33
N HIS A 124 11.94 1.95 19.19
CA HIS A 124 12.53 1.07 18.18
C HIS A 124 13.89 1.56 17.67
N ALA A 125 14.09 2.88 17.58
CA ALA A 125 15.37 3.49 17.20
C ALA A 125 16.52 3.15 18.17
N ASP A 126 16.22 2.81 19.42
CA ASP A 126 17.21 2.52 20.45
C ASP A 126 17.56 1.03 20.60
N VAL A 127 16.83 0.17 19.89
CA VAL A 127 17.03 -1.29 19.93
C VAL A 127 18.40 -1.64 19.36
N SER A 128 19.14 -2.51 20.05
CA SER A 128 20.47 -2.99 19.64
C SER A 128 20.43 -4.40 19.03
N PHE A 129 19.39 -5.18 19.32
CA PHE A 129 19.15 -6.49 18.70
C PHE A 129 17.69 -6.88 18.86
N TYR A 130 17.21 -7.69 17.92
CA TYR A 130 15.94 -8.40 18.03
C TYR A 130 16.23 -9.89 18.24
N SER A 131 15.39 -10.56 19.02
CA SER A 131 15.41 -12.02 19.15
C SER A 131 14.02 -12.55 19.46
N VAL A 132 13.83 -13.86 19.35
CA VAL A 132 12.56 -14.53 19.65
C VAL A 132 12.83 -15.59 20.71
N VAL A 133 12.26 -15.38 21.90
CA VAL A 133 12.44 -16.25 23.07
C VAL A 133 11.08 -16.78 23.47
N ASP A 134 10.93 -18.10 23.54
CA ASP A 134 9.67 -18.79 23.87
C ASP A 134 8.47 -18.31 23.02
N GLY A 135 8.73 -17.98 21.75
CA GLY A 135 7.72 -17.48 20.82
C GLY A 135 7.35 -16.01 20.96
N ILE A 136 8.04 -15.26 21.84
CA ILE A 136 7.81 -13.83 22.07
C ILE A 136 8.98 -13.02 21.49
N LEU A 137 8.65 -11.97 20.74
CA LEU A 137 9.64 -11.01 20.26
C LEU A 137 10.26 -10.22 21.42
N GLN A 138 11.57 -10.27 21.51
CA GLN A 138 12.41 -9.42 22.35
C GLN A 138 13.07 -8.35 21.47
N ALA A 139 12.97 -7.10 21.90
CA ALA A 139 13.65 -5.95 21.32
C ALA A 139 14.62 -5.40 22.38
N GLY A 140 15.86 -5.90 22.39
CA GLY A 140 16.76 -5.71 23.53
C GLY A 140 16.20 -6.38 24.79
N ASP A 141 16.09 -5.61 25.88
CA ASP A 141 15.57 -6.07 27.17
C ASP A 141 14.06 -5.79 27.36
N THR A 142 13.33 -5.51 26.27
CA THR A 142 11.89 -5.22 26.30
C THR A 142 11.12 -6.01 25.25
N THR A 143 9.79 -5.92 25.30
CA THR A 143 8.87 -6.55 24.34
C THR A 143 7.96 -5.49 23.72
N LEU A 144 7.12 -5.91 22.78
CA LEU A 144 5.96 -5.11 22.36
C LEU A 144 5.02 -4.88 23.56
N VAL A 145 4.28 -3.77 23.56
CA VAL A 145 3.15 -3.52 24.48
C VAL A 145 2.09 -4.61 24.27
N ASP A 146 1.73 -4.87 23.01
CA ASP A 146 0.86 -5.97 22.62
C ASP A 146 1.69 -7.05 21.92
N THR A 147 1.98 -8.12 22.65
CA THR A 147 2.76 -9.25 22.14
C THR A 147 2.07 -10.02 21.01
N THR A 148 0.75 -9.86 20.83
CA THR A 148 0.01 -10.50 19.72
C THR A 148 0.27 -9.84 18.37
N GLN A 149 0.89 -8.65 18.37
CA GLN A 149 1.33 -7.99 17.15
C GLN A 149 2.53 -8.67 16.50
N PHE A 150 3.23 -9.59 17.19
CA PHE A 150 4.27 -10.40 16.59
C PHE A 150 3.64 -11.54 15.76
N ALA A 151 3.89 -11.54 14.45
CA ALA A 151 3.31 -12.48 13.50
C ALA A 151 4.29 -13.55 13.00
N GLY A 152 5.60 -13.37 13.20
CA GLY A 152 6.62 -14.35 12.83
C GLY A 152 8.00 -13.75 12.62
N TYR A 153 8.94 -14.56 12.16
CA TYR A 153 10.31 -14.15 11.86
C TYR A 153 10.90 -15.05 10.78
N GLN A 154 12.02 -14.61 10.20
CA GLN A 154 12.88 -15.41 9.33
C GLN A 154 14.28 -15.54 9.93
N GLY A 155 14.98 -16.62 9.56
CA GLY A 155 16.32 -16.91 10.07
C GLY A 155 16.30 -17.57 11.45
N GLU A 156 17.38 -17.36 12.21
CA GLU A 156 17.52 -17.95 13.55
C GLU A 156 16.82 -17.10 14.62
N PRO A 157 16.10 -17.69 15.59
CA PRO A 157 15.38 -16.92 16.62
C PRO A 157 16.26 -15.93 17.38
N ASN A 158 17.51 -16.28 17.67
CA ASN A 158 18.44 -15.43 18.43
C ASN A 158 19.13 -14.36 17.57
N ASN A 159 19.01 -14.45 16.25
CA ASN A 159 19.57 -13.47 15.31
C ASN A 159 18.74 -13.50 14.00
N PRO A 160 17.49 -13.04 14.05
CA PRO A 160 16.56 -13.14 12.93
C PRO A 160 16.99 -12.22 11.79
N SER A 161 16.79 -12.66 10.55
CA SER A 161 17.01 -11.85 9.36
C SER A 161 15.83 -10.94 9.04
N ALA A 162 14.63 -11.29 9.55
CA ALA A 162 13.44 -10.46 9.47
C ALA A 162 12.51 -10.72 10.65
N ILE A 163 11.80 -9.68 11.11
CA ILE A 163 10.72 -9.77 12.10
C ILE A 163 9.43 -9.32 11.42
N LEU A 164 8.39 -10.15 11.47
CA LEU A 164 7.07 -9.84 10.95
C LEU A 164 6.15 -9.41 12.09
N LEU A 165 5.60 -8.22 11.96
CA LEU A 165 4.63 -7.62 12.86
C LEU A 165 3.29 -7.44 12.16
N LYS A 166 2.24 -7.20 12.94
CA LYS A 166 0.88 -6.92 12.45
C LYS A 166 0.21 -5.81 13.25
N HIS A 167 -0.41 -4.87 12.55
CA HIS A 167 -1.21 -3.80 13.11
C HIS A 167 -2.42 -3.53 12.22
N ASN A 168 -3.63 -3.45 12.81
CA ASN A 168 -4.90 -3.21 12.09
C ASN A 168 -5.13 -4.14 10.87
N GLY A 169 -4.68 -5.39 10.95
CA GLY A 169 -4.84 -6.35 9.87
C GLY A 169 -3.71 -6.37 8.84
N LEU A 170 -2.85 -5.33 8.82
CA LEU A 170 -1.73 -5.18 7.90
C LEU A 170 -0.40 -5.61 8.53
N HIS A 171 0.49 -6.16 7.72
CA HIS A 171 1.80 -6.61 8.16
C HIS A 171 2.89 -5.57 7.94
N ILE A 172 3.91 -5.64 8.80
CA ILE A 172 5.12 -4.81 8.76
C ILE A 172 6.32 -5.74 8.98
N GLU A 173 7.27 -5.77 8.06
CA GLU A 173 8.48 -6.58 8.17
C GLU A 173 9.70 -5.69 8.45
N ILE A 174 10.35 -5.89 9.60
CA ILE A 174 11.63 -5.27 9.92
C ILE A 174 12.73 -6.16 9.36
N GLN A 175 13.46 -5.70 8.34
CA GLN A 175 14.54 -6.47 7.74
C GLN A 175 15.89 -6.15 8.37
N ILE A 176 16.64 -7.18 8.75
CA ILE A 176 17.88 -7.07 9.52
C ILE A 176 19.03 -7.66 8.72
N ASN A 177 20.04 -6.84 8.43
CA ASN A 177 21.29 -7.26 7.85
C ASN A 177 22.40 -6.25 8.20
N ARG A 178 23.32 -6.64 9.10
CA ARG A 178 24.43 -5.79 9.55
C ARG A 178 25.52 -5.58 8.49
N ASP A 179 25.58 -6.43 7.46
CA ASP A 179 26.53 -6.28 6.35
C ASP A 179 26.00 -5.34 5.25
N HIS A 180 24.72 -4.97 5.31
CA HIS A 180 24.13 -4.00 4.38
C HIS A 180 24.59 -2.58 4.72
N PRO A 181 24.88 -1.69 3.75
CA PRO A 181 25.35 -0.33 4.02
C PRO A 181 24.49 0.41 5.05
N ILE A 182 23.16 0.46 4.83
CA ILE A 182 22.21 1.08 5.76
C ILE A 182 22.14 0.32 7.10
N GLY A 183 22.13 -1.02 7.05
CA GLY A 183 22.02 -1.84 8.27
C GLY A 183 23.26 -1.73 9.15
N SER A 184 24.44 -1.50 8.58
CA SER A 184 25.69 -1.30 9.31
C SER A 184 25.71 -0.02 10.15
N GLU A 185 24.90 0.98 9.77
CA GLU A 185 24.72 2.24 10.50
C GLU A 185 23.60 2.15 11.55
N SER A 186 22.74 1.13 11.46
CA SER A 186 21.65 0.86 12.40
C SER A 186 22.13 0.08 13.62
N ARG A 187 21.77 0.53 14.83
CA ARG A 187 22.12 -0.15 16.10
C ARG A 187 21.68 -1.62 16.14
N ALA A 188 20.50 -1.91 15.61
CA ALA A 188 19.94 -3.26 15.53
C ALA A 188 20.30 -4.01 14.24
N GLY A 189 21.02 -3.39 13.30
CA GLY A 189 21.24 -3.97 11.98
C GLY A 189 20.07 -3.82 11.02
N VAL A 190 19.09 -2.97 11.32
CA VAL A 190 17.89 -2.78 10.48
C VAL A 190 18.30 -2.11 9.18
N LYS A 191 18.08 -2.80 8.06
CA LYS A 191 18.39 -2.28 6.73
C LYS A 191 17.19 -1.68 6.01
N ASP A 192 15.97 -2.09 6.37
CA ASP A 192 14.72 -1.61 5.79
C ASP A 192 13.51 -1.98 6.68
N ILE A 193 12.39 -1.31 6.45
CA ILE A 193 11.06 -1.68 6.93
C ILE A 193 10.17 -1.88 5.70
N VAL A 194 9.70 -3.10 5.48
CA VAL A 194 8.82 -3.43 4.35
C VAL A 194 7.38 -3.43 4.84
N MET A 195 6.54 -2.63 4.17
CA MET A 195 5.13 -2.48 4.50
C MET A 195 4.28 -3.37 3.59
N GLU A 196 3.30 -4.04 4.17
CA GLU A 196 2.17 -4.55 3.38
C GLU A 196 1.33 -3.36 2.89
N ALA A 197 1.28 -3.16 1.57
CA ALA A 197 0.85 -1.92 0.93
C ALA A 197 -0.36 -2.11 0.00
N ALA A 198 -0.15 -2.36 -1.30
CA ALA A 198 -1.26 -2.51 -2.24
C ALA A 198 -1.99 -3.83 -2.00
N ILE A 199 -3.04 -3.80 -1.16
CA ILE A 199 -3.80 -5.00 -0.77
C ILE A 199 -4.54 -5.57 -1.96
N THR A 200 -5.07 -4.69 -2.80
CA THR A 200 -5.69 -5.04 -4.07
C THR A 200 -5.19 -4.13 -5.19
N THR A 201 -5.22 -4.65 -6.42
CA THR A 201 -4.86 -3.89 -7.62
C THR A 201 -5.95 -4.11 -8.68
N ILE A 202 -6.46 -3.02 -9.26
CA ILE A 202 -7.33 -3.04 -10.43
C ILE A 202 -6.44 -2.97 -11.68
N GLN A 203 -6.46 -4.04 -12.48
CA GLN A 203 -5.83 -4.10 -13.79
C GLN A 203 -6.79 -3.49 -14.81
N ASP A 204 -6.56 -2.23 -15.16
CA ASP A 204 -7.52 -1.39 -15.86
C ASP A 204 -7.44 -1.57 -17.39
N MET A 205 -8.63 -1.62 -18.00
CA MET A 205 -8.86 -1.72 -19.44
C MET A 205 -9.79 -0.61 -19.95
N GLU A 206 -10.08 0.39 -19.11
CA GLU A 206 -11.05 1.45 -19.37
C GLU A 206 -10.35 2.80 -19.56
N ASP A 207 -10.22 3.60 -18.50
CA ASP A 207 -9.91 5.02 -18.62
C ASP A 207 -8.41 5.32 -18.63
N SER A 208 -7.56 4.40 -18.13
CA SER A 208 -6.10 4.58 -18.15
C SER A 208 -5.42 4.06 -19.42
N VAL A 209 -6.18 3.52 -20.38
CA VAL A 209 -5.64 2.90 -21.60
C VAL A 209 -6.24 3.52 -22.87
N ALA A 210 -5.49 3.47 -23.98
CA ALA A 210 -6.01 3.74 -25.31
C ALA A 210 -6.13 2.41 -26.05
N VAL A 211 -7.36 1.89 -26.16
CA VAL A 211 -7.64 0.58 -26.74
C VAL A 211 -8.81 0.72 -27.71
N VAL A 212 -8.52 0.83 -29.01
CA VAL A 212 -9.51 1.25 -30.02
C VAL A 212 -9.81 0.20 -31.08
N ASP A 213 -8.99 -0.84 -31.16
CA ASP A 213 -9.14 -1.92 -32.14
C ASP A 213 -8.87 -3.31 -31.55
N ALA A 214 -8.86 -4.33 -32.42
CA ALA A 214 -8.71 -5.72 -32.00
C ALA A 214 -7.30 -6.01 -31.46
N GLU A 215 -6.28 -5.44 -32.10
CA GLU A 215 -4.88 -5.58 -31.74
C GLU A 215 -4.61 -5.05 -30.33
N ASP A 216 -5.13 -3.85 -30.01
CA ASP A 216 -5.03 -3.26 -28.68
C ASP A 216 -5.75 -4.13 -27.62
N LYS A 217 -6.95 -4.64 -27.95
CA LYS A 217 -7.70 -5.52 -27.04
C LYS A 217 -6.95 -6.81 -26.77
N VAL A 218 -6.36 -7.41 -27.80
CA VAL A 218 -5.56 -8.63 -27.67
C VAL A 218 -4.33 -8.39 -26.79
N LEU A 219 -3.67 -7.23 -26.89
CA LEU A 219 -2.57 -6.87 -25.98
C LEU A 219 -3.04 -6.82 -24.53
N ALA A 220 -4.12 -6.09 -24.24
CA ALA A 220 -4.67 -5.99 -22.89
C ALA A 220 -5.03 -7.38 -22.31
N TYR A 221 -5.70 -8.22 -23.10
CA TYR A 221 -6.09 -9.57 -22.71
C TYR A 221 -4.89 -10.50 -22.52
N LYS A 222 -3.85 -10.37 -23.35
CA LYS A 222 -2.63 -11.16 -23.21
C LYS A 222 -1.91 -10.86 -21.90
N ASN A 223 -1.78 -9.58 -21.55
CA ASN A 223 -1.15 -9.17 -20.28
C ASN A 223 -1.96 -9.68 -19.07
N LEU A 224 -3.29 -9.51 -19.10
CA LEU A 224 -4.16 -10.02 -18.04
C LEU A 224 -4.09 -11.55 -17.90
N LEU A 225 -4.06 -12.28 -19.01
CA LEU A 225 -3.89 -13.74 -19.01
C LEU A 225 -2.55 -14.16 -18.40
N GLY A 226 -1.47 -13.43 -18.72
CA GLY A 226 -0.15 -13.69 -18.14
C GLY A 226 -0.13 -13.49 -16.62
N LEU A 227 -0.82 -12.47 -16.11
CA LEU A 227 -0.98 -12.27 -14.65
C LEU A 227 -1.69 -13.45 -13.99
N TYR A 228 -2.81 -13.91 -14.56
CA TYR A 228 -3.56 -15.04 -13.99
C TYR A 228 -2.82 -16.37 -14.05
N ARG A 229 -1.97 -16.56 -15.07
CA ARG A 229 -1.11 -17.74 -15.18
C ARG A 229 0.15 -17.64 -14.33
N GLY A 230 0.52 -16.43 -13.88
CA GLY A 230 1.77 -16.16 -13.18
C GLY A 230 3.00 -16.22 -14.08
N ASP A 231 2.84 -16.03 -15.39
CA ASP A 231 3.92 -16.10 -16.39
C ASP A 231 4.07 -14.82 -17.23
N LEU A 232 3.45 -13.71 -16.80
CA LEU A 232 3.75 -12.40 -17.37
C LEU A 232 5.20 -12.02 -17.04
N GLU A 233 5.96 -11.62 -18.06
CA GLU A 233 7.32 -11.12 -17.95
C GLU A 233 7.50 -9.91 -18.85
N ASP A 234 8.46 -9.06 -18.50
CA ASP A 234 8.87 -7.90 -19.30
C ASP A 234 10.38 -7.66 -19.09
N THR A 235 11.02 -6.93 -20.00
CA THR A 235 12.47 -6.63 -19.93
C THR A 235 12.71 -5.13 -19.75
N PHE A 236 13.70 -4.78 -18.94
CA PHE A 236 14.15 -3.39 -18.82
C PHE A 236 15.01 -3.02 -20.04
N GLU A 237 14.61 -1.97 -20.77
CA GLU A 237 15.49 -1.22 -21.68
C GLU A 237 16.20 -0.08 -20.94
#